data_AF-A0A924Q1J9-F1
#
_entry.id   AF-A0A924Q1J9-F1
#
_cell.length_a   1.000
_cell.length_b   1.000
_cell.length_c   1.000
_cell.angle_alpha   90.00
_cell.angle_beta   90.00
_cell.angle_gamma   90.00
#
_symmetry.space_group_name_H-M   'P 1'
#
loop_
_entity.id
_entity.type
_entity.pdbx_description
1 polymer ?
#
loop_
_entity_poly.entity_id
_entity_poly.type
_entity_poly.pdbx_seq_one_letter_code
_entity_poly.pdbx_strand_id
1 'polypeptide(L)'
;MSATSLYVAALREVFEESGVLFVHGATLEKVSQAAALLRAGHPFDAMLAQLRLRLQTRSVLPWSRWITPKTPTVTNKRFDTRFFVSEVPMGQIARHDDYEATESIWLTPRDALRRYWEREIELAPPQIMSLAHLSHYGRVQDVLHAARQRKPPVIAPEPFELEGSRVVCYPGDVRHPMQERALPGPSRLIYRNKRFEPDGGFEGLFAPPAETFSDP
;
A
#
# COMPACT_ATOMS: atom_id res chain seq x y z
N MET A 1 -5.09 -14.68 -12.48
CA MET A 1 -3.67 -14.33 -12.29
C MET A 1 -3.02 -15.37 -11.38
N SER A 2 -1.87 -15.91 -11.78
CA SER A 2 -1.02 -16.70 -10.90
C SER A 2 -0.32 -15.78 -9.87
N ALA A 3 0.25 -16.34 -8.81
CA ALA A 3 1.06 -15.58 -7.86
C ALA A 3 2.17 -14.79 -8.60
N THR A 4 2.88 -15.43 -9.53
CA THR A 4 3.96 -14.83 -10.32
C THR A 4 3.53 -13.59 -11.11
N SER A 5 2.35 -13.63 -11.75
CA SER A 5 1.85 -12.48 -12.53
C SER A 5 1.63 -11.22 -11.68
N LEU A 6 1.32 -11.38 -10.39
CA LEU A 6 1.12 -10.24 -9.47
C LEU A 6 2.45 -9.58 -9.10
N TYR A 7 3.51 -10.36 -8.89
CA TYR A 7 4.85 -9.81 -8.65
C TYR A 7 5.37 -9.06 -9.87
N VAL A 8 5.21 -9.63 -11.07
CA VAL A 8 5.64 -8.98 -12.31
C VAL A 8 4.87 -7.68 -12.52
N ALA A 9 3.54 -7.69 -12.33
CA ALA A 9 2.74 -6.48 -12.40
C ALA A 9 3.24 -5.43 -11.40
N ALA A 10 3.40 -5.76 -10.12
CA ALA A 10 3.88 -4.82 -9.10
C ALA A 10 5.25 -4.21 -9.45
N LEU A 11 6.20 -5.02 -9.97
CA LEU A 11 7.51 -4.52 -10.38
C LEU A 11 7.45 -3.63 -11.61
N ARG A 12 6.55 -3.93 -12.54
CA ARG A 12 6.31 -3.11 -13.74
C ARG A 12 5.69 -1.77 -13.36
N GLU A 13 4.60 -1.75 -12.59
CA GLU A 13 3.91 -0.51 -12.18
C GLU A 13 4.86 0.40 -11.41
N VAL A 14 5.63 -0.13 -10.44
CA VAL A 14 6.60 0.68 -9.69
C VAL A 14 7.66 1.28 -10.60
N PHE A 15 8.09 0.56 -11.64
CA PHE A 15 9.06 1.10 -12.59
C PHE A 15 8.44 2.17 -13.50
N GLU A 16 7.21 1.95 -13.98
CA GLU A 16 6.47 2.91 -14.80
C GLU A 16 6.19 4.20 -14.04
N GLU A 17 5.65 4.12 -12.82
CA GLU A 17 5.21 5.28 -12.04
C GLU A 17 6.36 6.00 -11.32
N SER A 18 7.42 5.29 -10.93
CA SER A 18 8.46 5.84 -10.04
C SER A 18 9.90 5.71 -10.56
N GLY A 19 10.09 5.06 -11.72
CA GLY A 19 11.42 4.81 -12.28
C GLY A 19 12.28 3.80 -11.50
N VAL A 20 11.77 3.21 -10.41
CA VAL A 20 12.50 2.25 -9.60
C VAL A 20 12.41 0.84 -10.20
N LEU A 21 13.54 0.28 -10.58
CA LEU A 21 13.64 -1.01 -11.26
C LEU A 21 14.27 -2.09 -10.36
N PHE A 22 13.53 -3.17 -10.12
CA PHE A 22 13.99 -4.32 -9.33
C PHE A 22 14.50 -5.46 -10.21
N VAL A 23 15.80 -5.45 -10.49
CA VAL A 23 16.46 -6.45 -11.35
C VAL A 23 17.81 -6.86 -10.77
N HIS A 24 18.26 -8.08 -11.09
CA HIS A 24 19.57 -8.57 -10.69
C HIS A 24 20.70 -7.86 -11.44
N GLY A 25 21.69 -7.35 -10.70
CA GLY A 25 22.96 -6.88 -11.25
C GLY A 25 22.85 -5.65 -12.17
N ALA A 26 21.79 -4.84 -12.05
CA ALA A 26 21.71 -3.58 -12.80
C ALA A 26 22.62 -2.51 -12.18
N THR A 27 23.33 -1.82 -13.07
CA THR A 27 23.96 -0.54 -12.77
C THR A 27 22.93 0.58 -12.94
N LEU A 28 23.18 1.75 -12.36
CA LEU A 28 22.33 2.93 -12.57
C LEU A 28 22.22 3.30 -14.05
N GLU A 29 23.28 3.10 -14.82
CA GLU A 29 23.28 3.29 -16.28
C GLU A 29 22.23 2.42 -16.97
N LYS A 30 22.17 1.11 -16.63
CA LYS A 30 21.15 0.21 -17.19
C LYS A 30 19.73 0.61 -16.79
N VAL A 31 19.54 1.11 -15.56
CA VAL A 31 18.24 1.63 -15.12
C VAL A 31 17.84 2.86 -15.94
N SER A 32 18.78 3.78 -16.20
CA SER A 32 18.53 4.94 -17.06
C SER A 32 18.22 4.55 -18.51
N GLN A 33 18.92 3.56 -19.07
CA GLN A 33 18.64 3.02 -20.41
C GLN A 33 17.26 2.37 -20.47
N ALA A 34 16.89 1.58 -19.45
CA ALA A 34 15.57 0.98 -19.33
C ALA A 34 14.47 2.05 -19.33
N ALA A 35 14.65 3.12 -18.55
CA ALA A 35 13.68 4.21 -18.47
C ALA A 35 13.55 4.96 -19.81
N ALA A 36 14.65 5.11 -20.55
CA ALA A 36 14.62 5.70 -21.89
C ALA A 36 13.86 4.82 -22.90
N LEU A 37 14.05 3.50 -22.87
CA LEU A 37 13.29 2.56 -23.72
C LEU A 37 11.80 2.59 -23.41
N LEU A 38 11.43 2.62 -22.12
CA LEU A 38 10.03 2.71 -21.70
C LEU A 38 9.37 4.01 -22.19
N ARG A 39 10.05 5.16 -22.05
CA ARG A 39 9.59 6.46 -22.59
C ARG A 39 9.48 6.47 -24.11
N ALA A 40 10.30 5.69 -24.80
CA ALA A 40 10.21 5.48 -26.25
C ALA A 40 9.09 4.49 -26.65
N GLY A 41 8.29 4.01 -25.70
CA GLY A 41 7.14 3.14 -25.94
C GLY A 41 7.49 1.65 -26.07
N HIS A 42 8.70 1.23 -25.69
CA HIS A 42 9.04 -0.18 -25.70
C HIS A 42 8.26 -0.94 -24.60
N PRO A 43 7.65 -2.09 -24.92
CA PRO A 43 7.05 -2.96 -23.92
C PRO A 43 8.06 -3.39 -22.85
N PHE A 44 7.58 -3.50 -21.60
CA PHE A 44 8.42 -3.81 -20.44
C PHE A 44 9.23 -5.11 -20.59
N ASP A 45 8.63 -6.16 -21.15
CA ASP A 45 9.27 -7.45 -21.40
C ASP A 45 10.35 -7.36 -22.50
N ALA A 46 10.05 -6.64 -23.59
CA ALA A 46 11.02 -6.38 -24.67
C ALA A 46 12.22 -5.57 -24.16
N MET A 47 11.99 -4.57 -23.32
CA MET A 47 13.04 -3.78 -22.67
C MET A 47 13.94 -4.67 -21.79
N LEU A 48 13.35 -5.52 -20.94
CA LEU A 48 14.11 -6.44 -20.10
C LEU A 48 14.98 -7.39 -20.94
N ALA A 49 14.41 -7.94 -22.03
CA ALA A 49 15.12 -8.84 -22.93
C ALA A 49 16.29 -8.13 -23.64
N GLN A 50 16.06 -6.94 -24.19
CA GLN A 50 17.07 -6.14 -24.88
C GLN A 50 18.26 -5.81 -23.98
N LEU A 51 18.00 -5.43 -22.73
CA LEU A 51 19.04 -5.08 -21.75
C LEU A 51 19.60 -6.29 -20.99
N ARG A 52 19.11 -7.50 -21.29
CA ARG A 52 19.45 -8.76 -20.62
C ARG A 52 19.27 -8.66 -19.09
N LEU A 53 18.20 -8.00 -18.68
CA LEU A 53 17.84 -7.80 -17.27
C LEU A 53 16.91 -8.91 -16.79
N ARG A 54 17.09 -9.31 -15.53
CA ARG A 54 16.24 -10.31 -14.88
C ARG A 54 15.58 -9.71 -13.66
N LEU A 55 14.25 -9.77 -13.60
CA LEU A 55 13.48 -9.28 -12.46
C LEU A 55 13.87 -9.96 -11.15
N GLN A 56 13.98 -9.17 -10.09
CA GLN A 56 14.21 -9.64 -8.73
C GLN A 56 12.90 -9.67 -7.95
N THR A 57 12.01 -10.60 -8.31
CA THR A 57 10.65 -10.70 -7.71
C THR A 57 10.66 -10.97 -6.20
N ARG A 58 11.77 -11.45 -5.64
CA ARG A 58 11.95 -11.65 -4.20
C ARG A 58 12.26 -10.36 -3.42
N SER A 59 12.52 -9.24 -4.11
CA SER A 59 12.77 -7.95 -3.44
C SER A 59 11.50 -7.30 -2.90
N VAL A 60 10.35 -7.59 -3.51
CA VAL A 60 9.05 -7.09 -3.03
C VAL A 60 8.37 -8.18 -2.22
N LEU A 61 7.82 -7.80 -1.07
CA LEU A 61 7.18 -8.71 -0.14
C LEU A 61 5.69 -8.38 -0.02
N PRO A 62 4.80 -9.36 -0.13
CA PRO A 62 3.37 -9.15 0.10
C PRO A 62 3.10 -8.54 1.49
N TRP A 63 2.28 -7.50 1.56
CA TRP A 63 2.01 -6.79 2.81
C TRP A 63 0.56 -6.92 3.29
N SER A 64 -0.40 -6.73 2.38
CA SER A 64 -1.84 -6.86 2.66
C SER A 64 -2.62 -7.08 1.37
N ARG A 65 -3.85 -7.61 1.47
CA ARG A 65 -4.77 -7.76 0.36
C ARG A 65 -6.09 -7.07 0.69
N TRP A 66 -6.49 -6.11 -0.13
CA TRP A 66 -7.70 -5.33 0.03
C TRP A 66 -8.74 -5.73 -1.01
N ILE A 67 -9.95 -6.06 -0.56
CA ILE A 67 -11.05 -6.49 -1.41
C ILE A 67 -12.19 -5.49 -1.25
N THR A 68 -12.57 -4.81 -2.32
CA THR A 68 -13.72 -3.89 -2.29
C THR A 68 -15.00 -4.65 -1.91
N PRO A 69 -15.83 -4.10 -0.99
CA PRO A 69 -17.09 -4.72 -0.58
C PRO A 69 -18.00 -5.08 -1.76
N LYS A 70 -18.88 -6.05 -1.53
CA LYS A 70 -19.87 -6.50 -2.53
C LYS A 70 -21.07 -5.54 -2.62
N THR A 71 -21.34 -4.79 -1.56
CA THR A 71 -22.44 -3.84 -1.46
C THR A 71 -22.19 -2.65 -2.40
N PRO A 72 -23.20 -2.13 -3.12
CA PRO A 72 -23.02 -0.97 -3.98
C PRO A 72 -22.53 0.21 -3.15
N THR A 73 -21.26 0.55 -3.31
CA THR A 73 -20.73 1.85 -2.89
C THR A 73 -20.63 2.75 -4.11
N VAL A 74 -20.27 4.02 -3.90
CA VAL A 74 -20.18 5.11 -4.90
C VAL A 74 -19.49 4.71 -6.23
N THR A 75 -18.67 3.67 -6.25
CA THR A 75 -18.06 3.11 -7.47
C THR A 75 -18.53 1.69 -7.74
N ASN A 76 -19.15 1.43 -8.90
CA ASN A 76 -19.51 0.08 -9.39
C ASN A 76 -18.29 -0.84 -9.67
N LYS A 77 -17.06 -0.34 -9.48
CA LYS A 77 -15.83 -1.10 -9.72
C LYS A 77 -15.40 -1.83 -8.45
N ARG A 78 -15.23 -3.16 -8.56
CA ARG A 78 -14.68 -4.00 -7.50
C ARG A 78 -13.20 -4.25 -7.76
N PHE A 79 -12.38 -4.03 -6.75
CA PHE A 79 -10.94 -4.30 -6.81
C PHE A 79 -10.56 -5.41 -5.81
N ASP A 80 -9.59 -6.22 -6.20
CA ASP A 80 -8.89 -7.19 -5.35
C ASP A 80 -7.40 -6.86 -5.41
N THR A 81 -7.01 -5.85 -4.63
CA THR A 81 -5.70 -5.22 -4.70
C THR A 81 -4.75 -5.89 -3.71
N ARG A 82 -3.58 -6.29 -4.18
CA ARG A 82 -2.50 -6.82 -3.34
C ARG A 82 -1.41 -5.76 -3.21
N PHE A 83 -1.12 -5.38 -1.98
CA PHE A 83 -0.08 -4.42 -1.65
C PHE A 83 1.21 -5.16 -1.32
N PHE A 84 2.33 -4.55 -1.71
CA PHE A 84 3.66 -5.04 -1.46
C PHE A 84 4.49 -3.96 -0.76
N VAL A 85 5.53 -4.38 -0.05
CA VAL A 85 6.54 -3.51 0.55
C VAL A 85 7.93 -3.92 0.06
N SER A 86 8.84 -2.96 -0.03
CA SER A 86 10.21 -3.16 -0.50
C SER A 86 11.13 -2.08 0.04
N GLU A 87 12.42 -2.38 0.08
CA GLU A 87 13.48 -1.38 0.21
C GLU A 87 13.88 -0.92 -1.20
N VAL A 88 14.04 0.38 -1.39
CA VAL A 88 14.50 0.92 -2.68
C VAL A 88 15.92 0.40 -2.97
N PRO A 89 16.20 -0.14 -4.17
CA PRO A 89 17.53 -0.60 -4.52
C PRO A 89 18.55 0.54 -4.39
N MET A 90 19.71 0.22 -3.83
CA MET A 90 20.76 1.19 -3.54
C MET A 90 21.10 2.05 -4.77
N GLY A 91 21.16 3.37 -4.57
CA GLY A 91 21.53 4.35 -5.60
C GLY A 91 20.39 4.75 -6.55
N GLN A 92 19.25 4.05 -6.54
CA GLN A 92 18.07 4.50 -7.28
C GLN A 92 17.31 5.55 -6.48
N ILE A 93 16.78 6.55 -7.18
CA ILE A 93 15.96 7.62 -6.60
C ILE A 93 14.62 7.55 -7.31
N ALA A 94 13.54 7.35 -6.54
CA ALA A 94 12.19 7.37 -7.08
C ALA A 94 11.85 8.77 -7.62
N ARG A 95 11.26 8.82 -8.82
CA ARG A 95 10.80 10.03 -9.51
C ARG A 95 9.51 9.72 -10.24
N HIS A 96 8.49 10.58 -10.14
CA HIS A 96 7.23 10.40 -10.88
C HIS A 96 7.45 10.41 -12.40
N ASP A 97 6.46 9.90 -13.12
CA ASP A 97 6.44 9.81 -14.58
C ASP A 97 6.02 11.11 -15.31
N ASP A 98 5.85 12.22 -14.57
CA ASP A 98 5.37 13.53 -15.07
C ASP A 98 4.01 13.48 -15.80
N TYR A 99 3.32 12.34 -15.83
CA TYR A 99 2.08 12.13 -16.59
C TYR A 99 0.88 11.88 -15.68
N GLU A 100 0.94 10.89 -14.78
CA GLU A 100 -0.16 10.59 -13.84
C GLU A 100 0.09 11.16 -12.44
N ALA A 101 1.35 11.27 -12.03
CA ALA A 101 1.75 11.87 -10.76
C ALA A 101 2.54 13.17 -11.00
N THR A 102 2.05 14.29 -10.47
CA THR A 102 2.70 15.61 -10.61
C THR A 102 3.75 15.89 -9.54
N GLU A 103 3.73 15.14 -8.44
CA GLU A 103 4.66 15.30 -7.32
C GLU A 103 4.97 13.94 -6.68
N SER A 104 6.21 13.78 -6.20
CA SER A 104 6.61 12.62 -5.40
C SER A 104 7.50 13.07 -4.26
N ILE A 105 7.18 12.60 -3.07
CA ILE A 105 7.90 12.95 -1.85
C ILE A 105 8.14 11.70 -1.01
N TRP A 106 9.32 11.61 -0.41
CA TRP A 106 9.60 10.62 0.61
C TRP A 106 9.11 11.14 1.96
N LEU A 107 8.19 10.42 2.59
CA LEU A 107 7.63 10.74 3.90
C LEU A 107 7.75 9.54 4.82
N THR A 108 7.88 9.81 6.12
CA THR A 108 7.58 8.79 7.12
C THR A 108 6.07 8.49 7.09
N PRO A 109 5.62 7.27 7.47
CA PRO A 109 4.20 6.98 7.50
C PRO A 109 3.40 7.92 8.41
N ARG A 110 3.98 8.31 9.55
CA ARG A 110 3.35 9.26 10.48
C ARG A 110 3.27 10.67 9.89
N ASP A 111 4.29 11.12 9.17
CA ASP A 111 4.24 12.42 8.49
C ASP A 111 3.18 12.44 7.38
N ALA A 112 3.07 11.38 6.57
CA ALA A 112 2.03 11.28 5.55
C ALA A 112 0.62 11.37 6.18
N LEU A 113 0.40 10.66 7.29
CA LEU A 113 -0.85 10.75 8.03
C LEU A 113 -1.09 12.13 8.64
N ARG A 114 -0.05 12.81 9.13
CA ARG A 114 -0.14 14.18 9.64
C ARG A 114 -0.54 15.15 8.54
N ARG A 115 0.12 15.11 7.38
CA ARG A 115 -0.23 15.92 6.21
C ARG A 115 -1.65 15.65 5.73
N TYR A 116 -2.07 14.38 5.73
CA TYR A 116 -3.46 14.03 5.50
C TYR A 116 -4.37 14.67 6.54
N TRP A 117 -4.00 14.62 7.83
CA TRP A 117 -4.75 15.21 8.92
C TRP A 117 -4.93 16.73 8.77
N GLU A 118 -3.87 17.41 8.35
CA GLU A 118 -3.81 18.85 8.05
C GLU A 118 -4.42 19.23 6.69
N ARG A 119 -4.91 18.25 5.91
CA ARG A 119 -5.54 18.41 4.59
C ARG A 119 -4.59 18.88 3.49
N GLU A 120 -3.30 18.62 3.64
CA GLU A 120 -2.29 18.91 2.62
C GLU A 120 -2.27 17.85 1.51
N ILE A 121 -2.68 16.61 1.82
CA ILE A 121 -2.79 15.50 0.87
C ILE A 121 -4.10 14.74 1.06
N GLU A 122 -4.56 14.07 0.01
CA GLU A 122 -5.69 13.15 0.08
C GLU A 122 -5.21 11.69 0.18
N LEU A 123 -5.87 10.90 1.03
CA LEU A 123 -5.62 9.48 1.16
C LEU A 123 -6.94 8.71 1.17
N ALA A 124 -6.99 7.63 0.40
CA ALA A 124 -8.05 6.65 0.45
C ALA A 124 -7.90 5.73 1.68
N PRO A 125 -8.98 5.10 2.17
CA PRO A 125 -8.93 4.25 3.36
C PRO A 125 -7.84 3.16 3.35
N PRO A 126 -7.57 2.44 2.25
CA PRO A 126 -6.46 1.49 2.21
C PRO A 126 -5.09 2.13 2.45
N GLN A 127 -4.87 3.36 2.00
CA GLN A 127 -3.62 4.11 2.21
C GLN A 127 -3.51 4.58 3.65
N ILE A 128 -4.57 5.16 4.22
CA ILE A 128 -4.62 5.59 5.63
C ILE A 128 -4.26 4.42 6.55
N MET A 129 -4.95 3.29 6.39
CA MET A 129 -4.75 2.12 7.24
C MET A 129 -3.38 1.44 7.02
N SER A 130 -2.87 1.45 5.78
CA SER A 130 -1.53 0.90 5.50
C SER A 130 -0.43 1.77 6.12
N LEU A 131 -0.54 3.10 6.04
CA LEU A 131 0.40 4.02 6.68
C LEU A 131 0.31 3.95 8.20
N ALA A 132 -0.90 3.81 8.76
CA ALA A 132 -1.09 3.59 10.19
C ALA A 132 -0.38 2.30 10.64
N HIS A 133 -0.56 1.20 9.91
CA HIS A 133 0.15 -0.05 10.19
C HIS A 133 1.67 0.11 10.08
N LEU A 134 2.17 0.75 9.02
CA LEU A 134 3.61 0.96 8.83
C LEU A 134 4.22 1.88 9.90
N SER A 135 3.45 2.78 10.49
CA SER A 135 3.92 3.70 11.53
C SER A 135 4.35 3.03 12.84
N HIS A 136 3.98 1.75 13.03
CA HIS A 136 4.45 0.95 14.17
C HIS A 136 5.89 0.44 14.01
N TYR A 137 6.51 0.62 12.84
CA TYR A 137 7.88 0.17 12.57
C TYR A 137 8.82 1.37 12.44
N GLY A 138 9.92 1.35 13.20
CA GLY A 138 10.93 2.41 13.15
C GLY A 138 11.94 2.27 12.00
N ARG A 139 12.04 1.08 11.39
CA ARG A 139 13.04 0.79 10.34
C ARG A 139 12.45 -0.07 9.23
N VAL A 140 12.93 0.14 8.01
CA VAL A 140 12.57 -0.66 6.84
C VAL A 140 12.80 -2.15 7.07
N GLN A 141 13.91 -2.52 7.71
CA GLN A 141 14.23 -3.93 7.99
C GLN A 141 13.20 -4.61 8.90
N ASP A 142 12.58 -3.87 9.82
CA ASP A 142 11.55 -4.42 10.71
C ASP A 142 10.25 -4.70 9.94
N VAL A 143 9.88 -3.83 9.00
CA VAL A 143 8.77 -4.05 8.06
C VAL A 143 9.01 -5.28 7.19
N LEU A 144 10.21 -5.38 6.59
CA LEU A 144 10.58 -6.50 5.73
C LEU A 144 10.62 -7.82 6.50
N HIS A 145 11.12 -7.80 7.75
CA HIS A 145 11.09 -8.96 8.62
C HIS A 145 9.65 -9.40 8.91
N ALA A 146 8.79 -8.48 9.34
CA ALA A 146 7.38 -8.76 9.63
C ALA A 146 6.65 -9.33 8.40
N ALA A 147 6.90 -8.79 7.20
CA ALA A 147 6.30 -9.27 5.95
C ALA A 147 6.70 -10.71 5.61
N ARG A 148 7.91 -11.17 5.98
CA ARG A 148 8.36 -12.57 5.77
C ARG A 148 7.76 -13.55 6.76
N GLN A 149 7.47 -13.11 7.99
CA GLN A 149 7.03 -13.99 9.07
C GLN A 149 5.52 -14.24 9.10
N ARG A 150 4.74 -13.52 8.29
CA ARG A 150 3.27 -13.58 8.34
C ARG A 150 2.65 -13.75 6.96
N LYS A 151 1.49 -14.38 6.93
CA LYS A 151 0.60 -14.30 5.77
C LYS A 151 0.03 -12.87 5.68
N PRO A 152 -0.04 -12.26 4.49
CA PRO A 152 -0.67 -10.96 4.34
C PRO A 152 -2.15 -11.01 4.78
N PRO A 153 -2.60 -10.10 5.65
CA PRO A 153 -3.99 -10.02 6.07
C PRO A 153 -4.86 -9.70 4.86
N VAL A 154 -6.06 -10.28 4.87
CA VAL A 154 -7.12 -9.98 3.91
C VAL A 154 -8.07 -9.02 4.58
N ILE A 155 -8.25 -7.85 3.97
CA ILE A 155 -9.12 -6.79 4.45
C ILE A 155 -10.24 -6.64 3.43
N ALA A 156 -11.45 -6.97 3.85
CA ALA A 156 -12.68 -6.72 3.09
C ALA A 156 -13.48 -5.69 3.88
N PRO A 157 -13.37 -4.38 3.57
CA PRO A 157 -14.08 -3.37 4.34
C PRO A 157 -15.60 -3.51 4.18
N GLU A 158 -16.36 -3.19 5.23
CA GLU A 158 -17.82 -3.20 5.19
C GLU A 158 -18.36 -1.79 5.49
N PRO A 159 -19.14 -1.18 4.57
CA PRO A 159 -19.73 0.12 4.78
C PRO A 159 -21.04 0.00 5.57
N PHE A 160 -21.31 0.96 6.45
CA PHE A 160 -22.61 1.13 7.11
C PHE A 160 -22.87 2.61 7.44
N GLU A 161 -24.09 2.93 7.84
CA GLU A 161 -24.45 4.26 8.32
C GLU A 161 -24.53 4.29 9.85
N LEU A 162 -24.01 5.37 10.44
CA LEU A 162 -24.06 5.66 11.86
C LEU A 162 -24.36 7.13 12.04
N GLU A 163 -25.52 7.46 12.65
CA GLU A 163 -25.91 8.84 12.96
C GLU A 163 -25.83 9.79 11.75
N GLY A 164 -26.26 9.32 10.58
CA GLY A 164 -26.21 10.07 9.32
C GLY A 164 -24.82 10.20 8.68
N SER A 165 -23.79 9.63 9.30
CA SER A 165 -22.43 9.57 8.74
C SER A 165 -22.17 8.19 8.11
N ARG A 166 -21.47 8.20 6.97
CA ARG A 166 -21.00 6.95 6.36
C ARG A 166 -19.79 6.44 7.13
N VAL A 167 -19.79 5.17 7.49
CA VAL A 167 -18.69 4.51 8.18
C VAL A 167 -18.21 3.35 7.33
N VAL A 168 -16.91 3.10 7.37
CA VAL A 168 -16.31 1.86 6.86
C VAL A 168 -15.64 1.14 8.03
N CYS A 169 -16.03 -0.11 8.29
CA CYS A 169 -15.35 -0.96 9.26
C CYS A 169 -14.49 -2.03 8.59
N TYR A 170 -13.57 -2.57 9.38
CA TYR A 170 -12.58 -3.57 8.98
C TYR A 170 -12.71 -4.81 9.89
N PRO A 171 -12.08 -5.95 9.53
CA PRO A 171 -11.99 -7.11 10.41
C PRO A 171 -11.48 -6.74 11.81
N GLY A 172 -12.19 -7.21 12.84
CA GLY A 172 -11.97 -6.83 14.24
C GLY A 172 -12.97 -5.82 14.78
N ASP A 173 -13.80 -5.23 13.93
CA ASP A 173 -14.87 -4.33 14.36
C ASP A 173 -16.14 -5.11 14.75
N VAL A 174 -16.85 -4.66 15.78
CA VAL A 174 -18.10 -5.30 16.25
C VAL A 174 -19.21 -5.36 15.20
N ARG A 175 -19.17 -4.48 14.17
CA ARG A 175 -20.12 -4.47 13.05
C ARG A 175 -19.64 -5.28 11.85
N HIS A 176 -18.42 -5.82 11.90
CA HIS A 176 -17.82 -6.56 10.80
C HIS A 176 -18.01 -8.08 10.98
N PRO A 177 -18.31 -8.86 9.92
CA PRO A 177 -18.52 -10.31 10.04
C PRO A 177 -17.29 -11.08 10.56
N MET A 178 -16.09 -10.65 10.18
CA MET A 178 -14.83 -11.17 10.70
C MET A 178 -14.47 -10.45 12.01
N GLN A 179 -14.52 -11.18 13.13
CA GLN A 179 -14.23 -10.65 14.47
C GLN A 179 -12.72 -10.62 14.78
N GLU A 180 -11.91 -11.42 14.08
CA GLU A 180 -10.45 -11.37 14.23
C GLU A 180 -9.90 -10.08 13.58
N ARG A 181 -9.06 -9.36 14.34
CA ARG A 181 -8.48 -8.10 13.89
C ARG A 181 -7.39 -8.33 12.85
N ALA A 182 -7.57 -7.75 11.67
CA ALA A 182 -6.62 -7.91 10.55
C ALA A 182 -5.50 -6.86 10.52
N LEU A 183 -5.71 -5.70 11.16
CA LEU A 183 -4.79 -4.55 11.15
C LEU A 183 -4.70 -3.90 12.54
N PRO A 184 -3.53 -3.37 12.94
CA PRO A 184 -3.45 -2.44 14.06
C PRO A 184 -4.14 -1.10 13.71
N GLY A 185 -4.25 -0.19 14.70
CA GLY A 185 -4.98 1.07 14.51
C GLY A 185 -6.50 0.91 14.55
N PRO A 186 -7.29 1.88 14.07
CA PRO A 186 -8.73 1.90 14.28
C PRO A 186 -9.44 0.76 13.53
N SER A 187 -10.47 0.17 14.13
CA SER A 187 -11.28 -0.88 13.49
C SER A 187 -12.28 -0.32 12.46
N ARG A 188 -12.44 1.01 12.41
CA ARG A 188 -13.33 1.72 11.49
C ARG A 188 -12.85 3.14 11.22
N LEU A 189 -13.29 3.71 10.10
CA LEU A 189 -13.16 5.14 9.79
C LEU A 189 -14.54 5.72 9.47
N ILE A 190 -14.79 6.93 9.94
CA ILE A 190 -16.03 7.69 9.69
C ILE A 190 -15.76 8.74 8.61
N TYR A 191 -16.65 8.79 7.62
CA TYR A 191 -16.66 9.83 6.61
C TYR A 191 -17.28 11.11 7.18
N ARG A 192 -16.42 12.06 7.56
CA ARG A 192 -16.80 13.39 8.05
C ARG A 192 -15.86 14.43 7.45
N ASN A 193 -16.29 15.69 7.38
CA ASN A 193 -15.47 16.75 6.78
C ASN A 193 -15.00 16.46 5.34
N LYS A 194 -15.79 15.70 4.57
CA LYS A 194 -15.48 15.20 3.22
C LYS A 194 -14.30 14.20 3.13
N ARG A 195 -13.91 13.57 4.24
CA ARG A 195 -12.80 12.61 4.30
C ARG A 195 -13.04 11.52 5.35
N PHE A 196 -12.18 10.51 5.41
CA PHE A 196 -12.26 9.43 6.40
C PHE A 196 -11.38 9.74 7.62
N GLU A 197 -11.96 9.66 8.82
CA GLU A 197 -11.26 9.94 10.07
C GLU A 197 -11.58 8.85 11.11
N PRO A 198 -10.65 8.47 11.99
CA PRO A 198 -10.94 7.62 13.14
C PRO A 198 -11.75 8.38 14.22
N ASP A 199 -12.45 7.62 15.06
CA ASP A 199 -13.23 8.15 16.18
C ASP A 199 -12.36 8.93 17.18
N GLY A 200 -11.18 8.42 17.51
CA GLY A 200 -10.25 9.02 18.48
C GLY A 200 -9.39 10.18 17.97
N GLY A 201 -9.74 10.80 16.84
CA GLY A 201 -8.92 11.85 16.21
C GLY A 201 -7.58 11.32 15.69
N PHE A 202 -6.62 12.22 15.41
CA PHE A 202 -5.33 11.85 14.80
C PHE A 202 -4.63 10.69 15.52
N GLU A 203 -4.56 10.74 16.85
CA GLU A 203 -3.90 9.69 17.65
C GLU A 203 -4.62 8.34 17.60
N GLY A 204 -5.92 8.34 17.26
CA GLY A 204 -6.68 7.11 17.03
C GLY A 204 -6.13 6.24 15.90
N LEU A 205 -5.33 6.81 14.98
CA LEU A 205 -4.62 6.05 13.93
C LEU A 205 -3.54 5.12 14.49
N PHE A 206 -3.00 5.43 15.67
CA PHE A 206 -1.84 4.75 16.23
C PHE A 206 -2.20 3.87 17.43
N ALA A 207 -3.49 3.69 17.71
CA ALA A 207 -3.96 2.86 18.80
C ALA A 207 -3.35 1.44 18.70
N PRO A 208 -2.82 0.90 19.81
CA PRO A 208 -2.22 -0.43 19.78
C PRO A 208 -3.23 -1.48 19.30
N PRO A 209 -2.75 -2.63 18.77
CA PRO A 209 -3.60 -3.80 18.69
C PRO A 209 -4.19 -4.04 20.09
N ALA A 210 -5.50 -4.29 20.19
CA ALA A 210 -6.08 -4.76 21.44
C ALA A 210 -5.32 -6.04 21.78
N GLU A 211 -4.77 -6.12 23.00
CA GLU A 211 -4.05 -7.29 23.46
C GLU A 211 -4.94 -8.51 23.20
N THR A 212 -4.43 -9.48 22.44
CA THR A 212 -4.98 -10.83 22.48
C THR A 212 -4.90 -11.25 23.94
N PHE A 213 -6.03 -11.34 24.61
CA PHE A 213 -6.13 -12.09 25.84
C PHE A 213 -5.76 -13.53 25.49
N SER A 214 -4.47 -13.85 25.64
CA SER A 214 -4.07 -15.22 25.89
C SER A 214 -4.52 -15.48 27.31
N ASP A 215 -5.64 -16.19 27.46
CA ASP A 215 -6.00 -16.77 28.74
C ASP A 215 -4.84 -17.66 29.23
N PRO A 216 -4.55 -17.63 30.54
CA PRO A 216 -3.43 -18.35 31.15
C PRO A 216 -3.57 -19.89 31.11
#